data_AF-A0A2V9K441-F1
#
_entry.id   AF-A0A2V9K441-F1
#
_cell.length_a   1.000
_cell.length_b   1.000
_cell.length_c   1.000
_cell.angle_alpha   90.00
_cell.angle_beta   90.00
_cell.angle_gamma   90.00
#
_symmetry.space_group_name_H-M   'P 1'
#
loop_
_entity.id
_entity.type
_entity.pdbx_description
1 polymer ?
#
loop_
_entity_poly.entity_id
_entity_poly.type
_entity_poly.pdbx_seq_one_letter_code
_entity_poly.pdbx_strand_id
1 'polypeptide(L)'
;LLFVSSAFDRTGDLFAAVYLLLLGTFFLALAGLDTGSPFGGMGASREMTVVALTEPTVALSIFALALAAGSTNLGQIVTTAVVEPAAALGAGHVLAFAALFIVTLAETGRLPVDNPSTHLELTMIHEAMVLEYSGPYLALVEWGASLKLLVFFALAANLFLPWGIAFTLAPAALLVALVALAAKLALLATAVAVLETRVAKLRLFRVPELLSASFVMALLAVLSTFLLR
;
A
#
# COMPACT_ATOMS: atom_id res chain seq x y z
N LEU A 1 11.19 -9.85 -6.80
CA LEU A 1 12.63 -10.15 -6.96
C LEU A 1 12.85 -11.32 -7.90
N LEU A 2 12.23 -12.47 -7.64
CA LEU A 2 12.41 -13.70 -8.41
C LEU A 2 11.02 -14.22 -8.82
N PHE A 3 10.89 -14.70 -10.05
CA PHE A 3 9.79 -15.56 -10.47
C PHE A 3 10.36 -16.91 -10.89
N VAL A 4 10.30 -17.88 -9.97
CA VAL A 4 10.58 -19.30 -10.23
C VAL A 4 9.42 -20.05 -9.61
N SER A 5 8.85 -21.01 -10.34
CA SER A 5 7.72 -21.81 -9.89
C SER A 5 7.99 -22.38 -8.50
N SER A 6 7.34 -21.84 -7.48
CA SER A 6 7.53 -22.25 -6.09
C SER A 6 6.33 -23.07 -5.61
N ALA A 7 6.51 -23.87 -4.56
CA ALA A 7 5.40 -24.60 -3.94
C ALA A 7 4.30 -23.63 -3.41
N PHE A 8 4.67 -22.39 -3.10
CA PHE A 8 3.77 -21.34 -2.64
C PHE A 8 3.03 -20.62 -3.77
N ASP A 9 3.37 -20.86 -5.04
CA ASP A 9 2.68 -20.23 -6.16
C ASP A 9 1.24 -20.73 -6.31
N ARG A 10 0.85 -21.83 -5.67
CA ARG A 10 -0.57 -22.25 -5.61
C ARG A 10 -1.37 -21.54 -4.51
N THR A 11 -0.67 -20.92 -3.56
CA THR A 11 -1.25 -20.31 -2.35
C THR A 11 -1.03 -18.79 -2.27
N GLY A 12 -0.20 -18.22 -3.16
CA GLY A 12 0.15 -16.80 -3.21
C GLY A 12 -0.98 -15.91 -3.73
N ASP A 13 -2.06 -15.82 -2.96
CA ASP A 13 -3.20 -14.96 -3.24
C ASP A 13 -2.94 -13.50 -2.82
N LEU A 14 -3.12 -12.58 -3.76
CA LEU A 14 -2.88 -11.15 -3.54
C LEU A 14 -3.86 -10.56 -2.51
N PHE A 15 -5.11 -11.03 -2.49
CA PHE A 15 -6.08 -10.61 -1.47
C PHE A 15 -5.59 -11.02 -0.08
N ALA A 16 -5.29 -12.32 0.12
CA ALA A 16 -4.80 -12.81 1.41
C ALA A 16 -3.57 -12.02 1.90
N ALA A 17 -2.59 -11.75 1.03
CA ALA A 17 -1.37 -11.03 1.40
C ALA A 17 -1.65 -9.59 1.88
N VAL A 18 -2.51 -8.86 1.16
CA VAL A 18 -2.81 -7.45 1.50
C VAL A 18 -3.72 -7.36 2.71
N TYR A 19 -4.73 -8.22 2.83
CA TYR A 19 -5.62 -8.23 3.99
C TYR A 19 -4.91 -8.67 5.28
N LEU A 20 -3.95 -9.59 5.19
CA LEU A 20 -3.07 -9.91 6.32
C LEU A 20 -2.27 -8.69 6.78
N LEU A 21 -1.82 -7.85 5.85
CA LEU A 21 -1.10 -6.63 6.17
C LEU A 21 -2.02 -5.57 6.82
N LEU A 22 -3.26 -5.43 6.32
CA LEU A 22 -4.27 -4.53 6.88
C LEU A 22 -4.73 -4.95 8.29
N LEU A 23 -4.67 -6.25 8.60
CA LEU A 23 -4.92 -6.74 9.96
C LEU A 23 -3.95 -6.12 10.99
N GLY A 24 -2.75 -5.72 10.58
CA GLY A 24 -1.81 -4.98 11.43
C GLY A 24 -2.39 -3.66 11.93
N THR A 25 -3.15 -2.93 11.11
CA THR A 25 -3.80 -1.67 11.50
C THR A 25 -4.88 -1.90 12.56
N PHE A 26 -5.61 -3.01 12.45
CA PHE A 26 -6.60 -3.41 13.45
C PHE A 26 -5.95 -3.66 14.82
N PHE A 27 -4.84 -4.40 14.86
CA PHE A 27 -4.12 -4.62 16.12
C PHE A 27 -3.51 -3.33 16.69
N LEU A 28 -3.04 -2.43 15.84
CA LEU A 28 -2.54 -1.11 16.28
C LEU A 28 -3.66 -0.26 16.91
N ALA A 29 -4.87 -0.32 16.36
CA ALA A 29 -6.03 0.37 16.94
C ALA A 29 -6.44 -0.22 18.30
N LEU A 30 -6.40 -1.55 18.44
CA LEU A 30 -6.63 -2.21 19.74
C LEU A 30 -5.55 -1.82 20.76
N ALA A 31 -4.28 -1.79 20.34
CA ALA A 31 -3.17 -1.33 21.16
C ALA A 31 -3.38 0.11 21.67
N GLY A 32 -3.84 1.02 20.80
CA GLY A 32 -4.17 2.39 21.20
C GLY A 32 -5.31 2.47 22.22
N LEU A 33 -6.33 1.60 22.10
CA LEU A 33 -7.46 1.52 23.04
C LEU A 33 -7.07 0.93 24.40
N ASP A 34 -6.14 -0.02 24.43
CA ASP A 34 -5.69 -0.71 25.65
C ASP A 34 -5.03 0.25 26.66
N THR A 35 -4.43 1.33 26.16
CA THR A 35 -3.80 2.35 27.00
C THR A 35 -4.77 3.10 27.92
N GLY A 36 -6.08 3.09 27.60
CA GLY A 36 -7.11 3.79 28.36
C GLY A 36 -7.00 5.33 28.31
N SER A 37 -6.12 5.88 27.48
CA SER A 37 -5.96 7.33 27.33
C SER A 37 -7.04 7.92 26.40
N PRO A 38 -7.50 9.17 26.63
CA PRO A 38 -8.43 9.84 25.73
C PRO A 38 -7.88 9.97 24.29
N PHE A 39 -6.56 10.14 24.14
CA PHE A 39 -5.90 10.27 22.85
C PHE A 39 -5.83 8.96 22.08
N GLY A 40 -5.51 7.85 22.74
CA GLY A 40 -5.48 6.52 22.11
C GLY A 40 -6.83 6.15 21.50
N GLY A 41 -7.93 6.38 22.24
CA GLY A 41 -9.28 6.15 21.73
C GLY A 41 -9.68 7.07 20.57
N MET A 42 -9.31 8.36 20.64
CA MET A 42 -9.55 9.30 19.53
C MET A 42 -8.75 8.93 18.28
N GLY A 43 -7.47 8.56 18.43
CA GLY A 43 -6.60 8.12 17.34
C GLY A 43 -7.14 6.84 16.67
N ALA A 44 -7.45 5.83 17.47
CA ALA A 44 -8.01 4.56 16.99
C ALA A 44 -9.33 4.75 16.23
N SER A 45 -10.25 5.59 16.73
CA SER A 45 -11.51 5.89 16.04
C SER A 45 -11.29 6.54 14.67
N ARG A 46 -10.33 7.48 14.58
CA ARG A 46 -9.98 8.16 13.33
C ARG A 46 -9.30 7.21 12.34
N GLU A 47 -8.36 6.40 12.82
CA GLU A 47 -7.66 5.40 12.00
C GLU A 47 -8.66 4.40 11.43
N MET A 48 -9.56 3.84 12.25
CA MET A 48 -10.58 2.89 11.76
C MET A 48 -11.55 3.53 10.75
N THR A 49 -11.80 4.84 10.86
CA THR A 49 -12.60 5.56 9.84
C THR A 49 -11.86 5.64 8.50
N VAL A 50 -10.54 5.89 8.54
CA VAL A 50 -9.70 5.88 7.33
C VAL A 50 -9.65 4.48 6.73
N VAL A 51 -9.41 3.44 7.54
CA VAL A 51 -9.35 2.04 7.12
C VAL A 51 -10.65 1.59 6.45
N ALA A 52 -11.79 1.94 7.03
CA ALA A 52 -13.10 1.59 6.45
C ALA A 52 -13.33 2.20 5.05
N LEU A 53 -12.68 3.33 4.75
CA LEU A 53 -12.77 3.98 3.44
C LEU A 53 -11.69 3.49 2.45
N THR A 54 -10.52 3.11 2.95
CA THR A 54 -9.41 2.60 2.11
C THR A 54 -9.65 1.17 1.67
N GLU A 55 -10.18 0.31 2.54
CA GLU A 55 -10.39 -1.12 2.29
C GLU A 55 -11.09 -1.43 0.95
N PRO A 56 -12.28 -0.87 0.62
CA PRO A 56 -12.94 -1.15 -0.65
C PRO A 56 -12.12 -0.68 -1.86
N THR A 57 -11.34 0.39 -1.69
CA THR A 57 -10.45 0.90 -2.75
C THR A 57 -9.29 -0.06 -3.01
N VAL A 58 -8.70 -0.65 -1.97
CA VAL A 58 -7.67 -1.69 -2.09
C VAL A 58 -8.24 -2.90 -2.83
N ALA A 59 -9.40 -3.39 -2.40
CA ALA A 59 -10.05 -4.55 -2.99
C ALA A 59 -10.31 -4.34 -4.49
N LEU A 60 -10.86 -3.19 -4.89
CA LEU A 60 -11.12 -2.87 -6.29
C LEU A 60 -9.84 -2.70 -7.11
N SER A 61 -8.80 -2.09 -6.54
CA SER A 61 -7.51 -1.91 -7.23
C SER A 61 -6.84 -3.26 -7.51
N ILE A 62 -6.84 -4.15 -6.52
CA ILE A 62 -6.35 -5.53 -6.67
C ILE A 62 -7.22 -6.31 -7.66
N PHE A 63 -8.55 -6.15 -7.58
CA PHE A 63 -9.47 -6.82 -8.48
C PHE A 63 -9.26 -6.39 -9.94
N ALA A 64 -8.99 -5.12 -10.21
CA ALA A 64 -8.67 -4.64 -11.56
C ALA A 64 -7.42 -5.36 -12.13
N LEU A 65 -6.39 -5.56 -11.32
CA LEU A 65 -5.18 -6.30 -11.70
C LEU A 65 -5.46 -7.79 -11.93
N ALA A 66 -6.22 -8.39 -11.02
CA ALA A 66 -6.59 -9.80 -11.10
C ALA A 66 -7.49 -10.08 -12.32
N LEU A 67 -8.38 -9.14 -12.66
CA LEU A 67 -9.18 -9.19 -13.87
C LEU A 67 -8.30 -9.19 -15.10
N ALA A 68 -7.34 -8.28 -15.23
CA ALA A 68 -6.44 -8.26 -16.39
C ALA A 68 -5.69 -9.60 -16.54
N ALA A 69 -5.14 -10.11 -15.43
CA ALA A 69 -4.36 -11.35 -15.41
C ALA A 69 -5.19 -12.64 -15.50
N GLY A 70 -6.50 -12.59 -15.22
CA GLY A 70 -7.36 -13.77 -15.10
C GLY A 70 -7.07 -14.64 -13.86
N SER A 71 -6.39 -14.08 -12.86
CA SER A 71 -5.93 -14.81 -11.67
C SER A 71 -5.68 -13.84 -10.52
N THR A 72 -5.94 -14.27 -9.28
CA THR A 72 -5.57 -13.51 -8.08
C THR A 72 -4.16 -13.83 -7.60
N ASN A 73 -3.47 -14.75 -8.27
CA ASN A 73 -2.12 -15.13 -7.92
C ASN A 73 -1.13 -14.01 -8.23
N LEU A 74 -0.36 -13.59 -7.22
CA LEU A 74 0.59 -12.49 -7.35
C LEU A 74 1.64 -12.75 -8.44
N GLY A 75 2.16 -13.98 -8.49
CA GLY A 75 3.13 -14.39 -9.50
C GLY A 75 2.57 -14.30 -10.91
N GLN A 76 1.35 -14.83 -11.13
CA GLN A 76 0.70 -14.77 -12.44
C GLN A 76 0.40 -13.34 -12.88
N ILE A 77 -0.11 -12.48 -11.98
CA ILE A 77 -0.38 -11.07 -12.29
C ILE A 77 0.87 -10.37 -12.79
N VAL A 78 1.99 -10.57 -12.10
CA VAL A 78 3.28 -9.99 -12.48
C VAL A 78 3.76 -10.54 -13.82
N THR A 79 3.68 -11.86 -14.05
CA THR A 79 4.13 -12.44 -15.33
C THR A 79 3.32 -11.98 -16.52
N THR A 80 1.99 -11.89 -16.39
CA THR A 80 1.12 -11.40 -17.46
C THR A 80 1.47 -9.96 -17.81
N ALA A 81 1.74 -9.13 -16.80
CA ALA A 81 2.16 -7.74 -17.01
C ALA A 81 3.57 -7.61 -17.64
N VAL A 82 4.46 -8.60 -17.49
CA VAL A 82 5.75 -8.62 -18.21
C VAL A 82 5.59 -9.07 -19.66
N VAL A 83 4.76 -10.08 -19.92
CA VAL A 83 4.55 -10.63 -21.26
C VAL A 83 3.80 -9.63 -22.14
N GLU A 84 2.83 -8.90 -21.57
CA GLU A 84 2.02 -7.92 -22.28
C GLU A 84 2.20 -6.50 -21.70
N PRO A 85 3.34 -5.83 -22.00
CA PRO A 85 3.65 -4.52 -21.43
C PRO A 85 2.66 -3.42 -21.86
N ALA A 86 1.96 -3.62 -22.99
CA ALA A 86 0.91 -2.71 -23.43
C ALA A 86 -0.30 -2.71 -22.49
N ALA A 87 -0.67 -3.88 -21.95
CA ALA A 87 -1.74 -3.99 -20.96
C ALA A 87 -1.34 -3.36 -19.61
N ALA A 88 -0.05 -3.46 -19.24
CA ALA A 88 0.50 -2.82 -18.05
C ALA A 88 0.54 -1.28 -18.12
N LEU A 89 0.43 -0.70 -19.33
CA LEU A 89 0.33 0.75 -19.56
C LEU A 89 -1.11 1.20 -19.88
N GLY A 90 -2.08 0.29 -19.81
CA GLY A 90 -3.49 0.61 -20.05
C GLY A 90 -4.05 1.58 -19.02
N ALA A 91 -5.09 2.32 -19.42
CA ALA A 91 -5.75 3.30 -18.55
C ALA A 91 -6.21 2.68 -17.21
N GLY A 92 -6.73 1.44 -17.26
CA GLY A 92 -7.12 0.70 -16.06
C GLY A 92 -5.95 0.45 -15.10
N HIS A 93 -4.77 0.09 -15.61
CA HIS A 93 -3.58 -0.16 -14.78
C HIS A 93 -3.08 1.11 -14.10
N VAL A 94 -3.06 2.23 -14.83
CA VAL A 94 -2.64 3.54 -14.30
C VAL A 94 -3.63 4.05 -13.24
N LEU A 95 -4.93 3.88 -13.47
CA LEU A 95 -5.97 4.26 -12.51
C LEU A 95 -5.91 3.41 -11.24
N ALA A 96 -5.69 2.10 -11.37
CA ALA A 96 -5.49 1.21 -10.23
C ALA A 96 -4.21 1.57 -9.45
N PHE A 97 -3.13 1.95 -10.14
CA PHE A 97 -1.91 2.43 -9.49
C PHE A 97 -2.18 3.70 -8.68
N ALA A 98 -2.82 4.69 -9.29
CA ALA A 98 -3.14 5.96 -8.62
C ALA A 98 -4.03 5.76 -7.39
N ALA A 99 -5.06 4.91 -7.51
CA ALA A 99 -5.92 4.56 -6.39
C ALA A 99 -5.15 3.87 -5.25
N LEU A 100 -4.38 2.82 -5.57
CA LEU A 100 -3.58 2.09 -4.58
C LEU A 100 -2.49 2.96 -3.96
N PHE A 101 -1.90 3.88 -4.71
CA PHE A 101 -0.89 4.81 -4.20
C PHE A 101 -1.48 5.78 -3.17
N ILE A 102 -2.66 6.37 -3.44
CA ILE A 102 -3.36 7.22 -2.45
C ILE A 102 -3.68 6.43 -1.19
N VAL A 103 -4.18 5.20 -1.33
CA VAL A 103 -4.46 4.34 -0.19
C VAL A 103 -3.18 3.97 0.58
N THR A 104 -2.08 3.71 -0.12
CA THR A 104 -0.79 3.43 0.51
C THR A 104 -0.37 4.58 1.41
N LEU A 105 -0.54 5.83 0.96
CA LEU A 105 -0.24 7.01 1.80
C LEU A 105 -1.15 7.08 3.03
N ALA A 106 -2.45 6.80 2.86
CA ALA A 106 -3.41 6.80 3.95
C ALA A 106 -3.09 5.73 5.01
N GLU A 107 -2.85 4.50 4.57
CA GLU A 107 -2.56 3.34 5.45
C GLU A 107 -1.21 3.42 6.16
N THR A 108 -0.26 4.20 5.64
CA THR A 108 1.08 4.35 6.21
C THR A 108 1.26 5.66 6.98
N GLY A 109 0.15 6.36 7.25
CA GLY A 109 0.15 7.61 8.01
C GLY A 109 0.97 8.73 7.35
N ARG A 110 1.05 8.74 6.02
CA ARG A 110 1.83 9.69 5.22
C ARG A 110 0.99 10.89 4.81
N LEU A 111 1.67 11.98 4.45
CA LEU A 111 1.00 13.14 3.89
C LEU A 111 0.36 12.77 2.55
N PRO A 112 -0.85 13.28 2.26
CA PRO A 112 -1.54 14.37 2.95
C PRO A 112 -2.48 13.93 4.09
N VAL A 113 -2.58 12.63 4.39
CA VAL A 113 -3.59 12.08 5.30
C VAL A 113 -3.19 12.27 6.77
N ASP A 114 -1.99 11.82 7.13
CA ASP A 114 -1.41 12.08 8.44
C ASP A 114 0.05 12.52 8.29
N ASN A 115 0.68 12.94 9.39
CA ASN A 115 2.09 13.30 9.42
C ASN A 115 2.76 12.65 10.63
N PRO A 116 3.70 11.71 10.45
CA PRO A 116 4.40 11.06 11.56
C PRO A 116 5.21 12.04 12.41
N SER A 117 5.62 13.18 11.85
CA SER A 117 6.48 14.15 12.53
C SER A 117 5.68 15.18 13.33
N THR A 118 4.34 15.09 13.32
CA THR A 118 3.47 16.05 14.00
C THR A 118 2.94 15.47 15.31
N HIS A 119 3.50 15.89 16.43
CA HIS A 119 3.02 15.55 17.78
C HIS A 119 1.99 16.58 18.29
N LEU A 120 1.03 16.96 17.44
CA LEU A 120 -0.07 17.86 17.84
C LEU A 120 -1.29 17.04 18.25
N GLU A 121 -1.46 16.89 19.56
CA GLU A 121 -2.39 15.98 20.24
C GLU A 121 -3.80 15.92 19.62
N LEU A 122 -4.38 17.07 19.24
CA LEU A 122 -5.75 17.15 18.74
C LEU A 122 -5.95 16.71 17.28
N THR A 123 -4.89 16.68 16.48
CA THR A 123 -4.97 16.36 15.04
C THR A 123 -4.30 15.05 14.66
N MET A 124 -3.67 14.38 15.62
CA MET A 124 -3.01 13.09 15.43
C MET A 124 -4.01 11.99 15.11
N ILE A 125 -3.60 11.06 14.24
CA ILE A 125 -4.32 9.83 13.96
C ILE A 125 -3.41 8.68 14.42
N HIS A 126 -2.32 8.44 13.69
CA HIS A 126 -1.41 7.32 13.95
C HIS A 126 -0.63 7.53 15.25
N GLU A 127 -0.02 8.71 15.39
CA GLU A 127 0.80 9.05 16.55
C GLU A 127 0.01 8.97 17.87
N ALA A 128 -1.28 9.32 17.84
CA ALA A 128 -2.16 9.27 19.01
C ALA A 128 -2.34 7.85 19.56
N MET A 129 -2.24 6.82 18.72
CA MET A 129 -2.34 5.42 19.16
C MET A 129 -1.07 4.91 19.84
N VAL A 130 0.08 5.58 19.63
CA VAL A 130 1.40 5.10 20.06
C VAL A 130 2.00 5.94 21.20
N LEU A 131 1.35 7.05 21.60
CA LEU A 131 1.86 8.00 22.61
C LEU A 131 2.35 7.38 23.92
N GLU A 132 1.66 6.34 24.40
CA GLU A 132 1.94 5.73 25.71
C GLU A 132 3.02 4.64 25.60
N TYR A 133 3.42 4.27 24.38
CA TYR A 133 4.49 3.30 24.16
C TYR A 133 5.86 3.96 24.27
N SER A 134 6.82 3.24 24.86
CA SER A 134 8.20 3.70 24.99
C SER A 134 9.20 2.55 24.86
N GLY A 135 10.46 2.91 24.60
CA GLY A 135 11.58 1.98 24.58
C GLY A 135 11.41 0.84 23.57
N PRO A 136 11.61 -0.44 23.97
CA PRO A 136 11.56 -1.57 23.05
C PRO A 136 10.20 -1.77 22.35
N TYR A 137 9.09 -1.49 23.04
CA TYR A 137 7.75 -1.67 22.45
C TYR A 137 7.48 -0.64 21.36
N LEU A 138 7.84 0.63 21.59
CA LEU A 138 7.78 1.66 20.57
C LEU A 138 8.63 1.30 19.34
N ALA A 139 9.86 0.79 19.57
CA ALA A 139 10.74 0.38 18.48
C ALA A 139 10.12 -0.75 17.62
N LEU A 140 9.40 -1.71 18.22
CA LEU A 140 8.70 -2.75 17.47
C LEU A 140 7.55 -2.18 16.63
N VAL A 141 6.78 -1.23 17.16
CA VAL A 141 5.69 -0.56 16.42
C VAL A 141 6.23 0.23 15.24
N GLU A 142 7.27 1.04 15.44
CA GLU A 142 7.92 1.83 14.39
C GLU A 142 8.55 0.95 13.31
N TRP A 143 9.17 -0.17 13.72
CA TRP A 143 9.70 -1.13 12.78
C TRP A 143 8.58 -1.80 11.96
N GLY A 144 7.46 -2.15 12.61
CA GLY A 144 6.27 -2.65 11.94
C GLY A 144 5.70 -1.67 10.92
N ALA A 145 5.59 -0.38 11.27
CA ALA A 145 5.15 0.67 10.36
C ALA A 145 6.10 0.83 9.15
N SER A 146 7.41 0.77 9.39
CA SER A 146 8.43 0.81 8.35
C SER A 146 8.36 -0.40 7.41
N LEU A 147 8.12 -1.60 7.96
CA LEU A 147 7.91 -2.82 7.17
C LEU A 147 6.61 -2.74 6.35
N LYS A 148 5.52 -2.21 6.93
CA LYS A 148 4.26 -2.00 6.22
C LYS A 148 4.47 -1.11 4.99
N LEU A 149 5.15 0.02 5.16
CA LEU A 149 5.51 0.93 4.06
C LEU A 149 6.35 0.23 2.99
N LEU A 150 7.39 -0.50 3.41
CA LEU A 150 8.26 -1.25 2.50
C LEU A 150 7.47 -2.28 1.67
N VAL A 151 6.56 -3.03 2.30
CA VAL A 151 5.74 -4.05 1.63
C VAL A 151 4.77 -3.39 0.65
N PHE A 152 4.08 -2.31 1.03
CA PHE A 152 3.21 -1.59 0.10
C PHE A 152 3.99 -1.03 -1.11
N PHE A 153 5.17 -0.45 -0.89
CA PHE A 153 6.03 0.01 -1.98
C PHE A 153 6.50 -1.15 -2.85
N ALA A 154 6.86 -2.29 -2.26
CA ALA A 154 7.26 -3.46 -3.02
C ALA A 154 6.11 -4.03 -3.85
N LEU A 155 4.88 -4.05 -3.33
CA LEU A 155 3.69 -4.45 -4.07
C LEU A 155 3.41 -3.48 -5.21
N ALA A 156 3.39 -2.17 -4.95
CA ALA A 156 3.19 -1.15 -5.97
C ALA A 156 4.27 -1.23 -7.07
N ALA A 157 5.54 -1.36 -6.69
CA ALA A 157 6.66 -1.45 -7.61
C ALA A 157 6.62 -2.73 -8.48
N ASN A 158 6.21 -3.88 -7.93
CA ASN A 158 6.22 -5.13 -8.70
C ASN A 158 4.94 -5.37 -9.50
N LEU A 159 3.78 -4.91 -9.02
CA LEU A 159 2.50 -5.07 -9.73
C LEU A 159 2.34 -4.06 -10.88
N PHE A 160 2.82 -2.83 -10.72
CA PHE A 160 2.62 -1.77 -11.70
C PHE A 160 3.85 -1.45 -12.53
N LEU A 161 5.06 -1.79 -12.04
CA LEU A 161 6.32 -1.66 -12.79
C LEU A 161 7.07 -3.00 -12.77
N PRO A 162 6.53 -4.05 -13.41
CA PRO A 162 7.06 -5.42 -13.32
C PRO A 162 8.41 -5.61 -14.04
N TRP A 163 9.01 -4.55 -14.59
CA TRP A 163 10.31 -4.60 -15.24
C TRP A 163 11.45 -4.87 -14.23
N GLY A 164 12.47 -5.61 -14.69
CA GLY A 164 13.64 -5.96 -13.90
C GLY A 164 13.39 -7.08 -12.88
N ILE A 165 12.52 -8.05 -13.19
CA ILE A 165 12.32 -9.25 -12.36
C ILE A 165 13.16 -10.40 -12.94
N ALA A 166 13.80 -11.18 -12.06
CA ALA A 166 14.60 -12.32 -12.48
C ALA A 166 13.72 -13.54 -12.79
N PHE A 167 13.88 -14.12 -13.98
CA PHE A 167 13.24 -15.38 -14.41
C PHE A 167 14.13 -16.61 -14.23
N THR A 168 15.39 -16.41 -13.84
CA THR A 168 16.37 -17.47 -13.63
C THR A 168 17.09 -17.26 -12.30
N LEU A 169 17.59 -18.34 -11.72
CA LEU A 169 18.42 -18.32 -10.50
C LEU A 169 19.88 -17.92 -10.78
N ALA A 170 20.19 -17.44 -11.98
CA ALA A 170 21.54 -17.00 -12.32
C ALA A 170 21.94 -15.81 -11.42
N PRO A 171 23.13 -15.82 -10.79
CA PRO A 171 23.57 -14.75 -9.89
C PRO A 171 23.49 -13.36 -10.52
N ALA A 172 23.83 -13.24 -11.82
CA ALA A 172 23.73 -11.98 -12.56
C ALA A 172 22.27 -11.49 -12.69
N ALA A 173 21.32 -12.39 -12.98
CA ALA A 173 19.91 -12.05 -13.09
C ALA A 173 19.34 -11.58 -11.73
N LEU A 174 19.73 -12.26 -10.64
CA LEU A 174 19.37 -11.88 -9.28
C LEU A 174 19.91 -10.50 -8.90
N LEU A 175 21.16 -10.20 -9.25
CA LEU A 175 21.77 -8.89 -8.98
C LEU A 175 21.03 -7.78 -9.72
N VAL A 176 20.75 -7.98 -11.01
CA VAL A 176 19.95 -7.02 -11.81
C VAL A 176 18.57 -6.80 -11.19
N ALA A 177 17.90 -7.86 -10.75
CA ALA A 177 16.58 -7.75 -10.15
C ALA A 177 16.59 -7.05 -8.78
N LEU A 178 17.64 -7.27 -7.99
CA LEU A 178 17.83 -6.59 -6.72
C LEU A 178 18.08 -5.09 -6.92
N VAL A 179 18.95 -4.72 -7.87
CA VAL A 179 19.21 -3.32 -8.22
C VAL A 179 17.95 -2.66 -8.78
N ALA A 180 17.21 -3.34 -9.66
CA ALA A 180 15.96 -2.82 -10.21
C ALA A 180 14.89 -2.61 -9.12
N LEU A 181 14.76 -3.53 -8.16
CA LEU A 181 13.86 -3.34 -7.03
C LEU A 181 14.29 -2.15 -6.17
N ALA A 182 15.58 -2.07 -5.80
CA ALA A 182 16.10 -0.97 -5.01
C ALA A 182 15.87 0.39 -5.69
N ALA A 183 16.08 0.48 -7.01
CA ALA A 183 15.81 1.68 -7.79
C ALA A 183 14.32 2.06 -7.80
N LYS A 184 13.41 1.09 -7.95
CA LYS A 184 11.96 1.33 -7.90
C LYS A 184 11.50 1.80 -6.52
N LEU A 185 12.01 1.17 -5.45
CA LEU A 185 11.72 1.58 -4.08
C LEU A 185 12.26 2.99 -3.79
N ALA A 186 13.48 3.30 -4.24
CA ALA A 186 14.06 4.63 -4.12
C ALA A 186 13.24 5.69 -4.89
N LEU A 187 12.73 5.34 -6.07
CA LEU A 187 11.85 6.23 -6.85
C LEU A 187 10.53 6.51 -6.12
N LEU A 188 9.86 5.48 -5.59
CA LEU A 188 8.62 5.66 -4.82
C LEU A 188 8.88 6.45 -3.53
N ALA A 189 9.96 6.15 -2.81
CA ALA A 189 10.34 6.89 -1.60
C ALA A 189 10.65 8.37 -1.91
N THR A 190 11.34 8.64 -3.02
CA THR A 190 11.62 10.02 -3.46
C THR A 190 10.32 10.73 -3.85
N ALA A 191 9.40 10.04 -4.53
CA ALA A 191 8.09 10.61 -4.89
C ALA A 191 7.28 10.97 -3.64
N VAL A 192 7.26 10.10 -2.62
CA VAL A 192 6.61 10.40 -1.34
C VAL A 192 7.32 11.54 -0.61
N ALA A 193 8.66 11.57 -0.57
CA ALA A 193 9.40 12.67 0.06
C ALA A 193 9.14 14.03 -0.64
N VAL A 194 9.06 14.04 -1.97
CA VAL A 194 8.67 15.24 -2.73
C VAL A 194 7.23 15.64 -2.40
N LEU A 195 6.31 14.68 -2.28
CA LEU A 195 4.93 14.95 -1.90
C LEU A 195 4.86 15.56 -0.48
N GLU A 196 5.54 14.96 0.49
CA GLU A 196 5.58 15.40 1.89
C GLU A 196 6.16 16.83 2.03
N THR A 197 7.12 17.21 1.19
CA THR A 197 7.71 18.56 1.19
C THR A 197 6.86 19.60 0.46
N ARG A 198 5.90 19.18 -0.37
CA ARG A 198 5.08 20.07 -1.22
C ARG A 198 3.64 20.20 -0.75
N VAL A 199 3.12 19.20 -0.03
CA VAL A 199 1.70 19.10 0.32
C VAL A 199 1.54 19.21 1.83
N ALA A 200 0.63 20.09 2.26
CA ALA A 200 0.27 20.22 3.66
C ALA A 200 -0.70 19.12 4.10
N LYS A 201 -0.67 18.78 5.40
CA LYS A 201 -1.64 17.86 6.01
C LYS A 201 -3.07 18.36 5.79
N LEU A 202 -3.94 17.48 5.30
CA LEU A 202 -5.35 17.78 5.13
C LEU A 202 -6.06 17.80 6.48
N ARG A 203 -7.14 18.58 6.55
CA ARG A 203 -8.06 18.49 7.69
C ARG A 203 -8.76 17.13 7.66
N LEU A 204 -8.97 16.52 8.82
CA LEU A 204 -9.59 15.19 8.97
C LEU A 204 -10.87 15.04 8.14
N PHE A 205 -11.75 16.04 8.14
CA PHE A 205 -13.01 16.01 7.39
C PHE A 205 -12.87 16.02 5.86
N ARG A 206 -11.69 16.37 5.33
CA ARG A 206 -11.38 16.32 3.89
C ARG A 206 -10.67 15.03 3.47
N VAL A 207 -10.21 14.21 4.42
CA VAL A 207 -9.64 12.89 4.13
C VAL A 207 -10.67 11.98 3.42
N PRO A 208 -11.95 11.91 3.84
CA PRO A 208 -12.95 11.13 3.10
C PRO A 208 -13.16 11.58 1.64
N GLU A 209 -13.00 12.87 1.33
CA GLU A 209 -13.08 13.36 -0.05
C GLU A 209 -11.92 12.82 -0.90
N LEU A 210 -10.70 12.80 -0.36
CA LEU A 210 -9.54 12.21 -1.05
C LEU A 210 -9.71 10.70 -1.24
N LEU A 211 -10.17 9.99 -0.21
CA LEU A 211 -10.35 8.54 -0.27
C LEU A 211 -11.50 8.14 -1.21
N SER A 212 -12.58 8.91 -1.26
CA SER A 212 -13.66 8.68 -2.24
C SER A 212 -13.18 8.91 -3.67
N ALA A 213 -12.30 9.90 -3.93
CA ALA A 213 -11.66 10.05 -5.24
C ALA A 213 -10.81 8.82 -5.59
N SER A 214 -10.05 8.26 -4.64
CA SER A 214 -9.29 7.03 -4.85
C SER A 214 -10.19 5.82 -5.14
N PHE A 215 -11.32 5.71 -4.45
CA PHE A 215 -12.33 4.68 -4.72
C PHE A 215 -12.90 4.78 -6.13
N VAL A 216 -13.24 6.00 -6.58
CA VAL A 216 -13.72 6.24 -7.94
C VAL A 216 -12.67 5.85 -8.98
N MET A 217 -11.39 6.17 -8.75
CA MET A 217 -10.31 5.75 -9.63
C MET A 217 -10.18 4.22 -9.68
N ALA A 218 -10.30 3.51 -8.56
CA ALA A 218 -10.27 2.05 -8.53
C ALA A 218 -11.48 1.45 -9.27
N LEU A 219 -12.67 2.03 -9.12
CA LEU A 219 -13.86 1.60 -9.85
C LEU A 219 -13.70 1.81 -11.36
N LEU A 220 -13.19 2.98 -11.78
CA LEU A 220 -12.87 3.27 -13.17
C LEU A 220 -11.79 2.34 -13.71
N ALA A 221 -10.83 1.93 -12.88
CA ALA A 221 -9.83 0.94 -13.24
C ALA A 221 -10.47 -0.41 -13.59
N VAL A 222 -11.37 -0.91 -12.73
CA VAL A 222 -12.12 -2.15 -12.97
C VAL A 222 -12.94 -2.05 -14.25
N LEU A 223 -13.70 -0.96 -14.43
CA LEU A 223 -14.53 -0.75 -15.63
C LEU A 223 -13.68 -0.66 -16.90
N SER A 224 -12.58 0.09 -16.87
CA SER A 224 -11.67 0.22 -18.01
C SER A 224 -11.04 -1.12 -18.38
N THR A 225 -10.58 -1.89 -17.40
CA THR A 225 -10.00 -3.21 -17.65
C THR A 225 -11.03 -4.20 -18.17
N PHE A 226 -12.28 -4.11 -17.70
CA PHE A 226 -13.38 -4.96 -18.17
C PHE A 226 -13.79 -4.65 -19.62
N LEU A 227 -13.87 -3.36 -19.99
CA LEU A 227 -14.30 -2.94 -21.32
C LEU A 227 -13.24 -3.13 -22.42
N LEU A 228 -11.96 -3.12 -22.05
CA LEU A 228 -10.84 -3.29 -22.99
C LEU A 228 -10.44 -4.76 -23.19
N ARG A 229 -11.16 -5.68 -22.55
CA ARG A 229 -11.01 -7.14 -22.70
C ARG A 229 -11.93 -7.66 -23.80
#